data_AF-A0A918VQD4-F1
#
_entry.id   AF-A0A918VQD4-F1
#
_cell.length_a   1.000
_cell.length_b   1.000
_cell.length_c   1.000
_cell.angle_alpha   90.00
_cell.angle_beta   90.00
_cell.angle_gamma   90.00
#
_symmetry.space_group_name_H-M   'P 1'
#
loop_
_entity.id
_entity.type
_entity.pdbx_description
1 polymer ?
#
loop_
_entity_poly.entity_id
_entity_poly.type
_entity_poly.pdbx_seq_one_letter_code
_entity_poly.pdbx_strand_id
1 'polypeptide(L)' 'MEHVRDLLTAAVRRAGSEEKLGKALGYSQHAIWRARRIGRVSPEMAGKLHEWSNGFISRHDLRPDVFGKPEEAA' A
#
# COMPACT_ATOMS: atom_id res chain seq x y z
N MET A 1 1.77 -1.87 14.56
CA MET A 1 1.49 -2.22 13.14
C MET A 1 0.02 -1.93 12.75
N GLU A 2 -0.59 -0.88 13.30
CA GLU A 2 -1.94 -0.43 12.88
C GLU A 2 -1.86 0.40 11.58
N HIS A 3 -0.80 1.19 11.46
CA HIS A 3 -0.60 2.17 10.38
C HIS A 3 -0.71 1.61 8.94
N VAL A 4 -0.17 0.42 8.66
CA VAL A 4 -0.23 -0.18 7.30
C VAL A 4 -1.66 -0.54 6.90
N ARG A 5 -2.49 -1.00 7.86
CA ARG A 5 -3.89 -1.33 7.60
C ARG A 5 -4.70 -0.07 7.30
N ASP A 6 -4.43 1.01 8.02
CA ASP A 6 -5.07 2.30 7.78
C ASP A 6 -4.70 2.87 6.42
N LEU A 7 -3.43 2.82 6.03
CA LEU A 7 -2.96 3.23 4.70
C LEU A 7 -3.62 2.41 3.60
N LEU A 8 -3.72 1.09 3.75
CA LEU A 8 -4.43 0.24 2.79
C LEU A 8 -5.93 0.53 2.75
N THR A 9 -6.55 0.83 3.89
CA THR A 9 -7.97 1.21 3.95
C THR A 9 -8.20 2.55 3.25
N ALA A 10 -7.31 3.53 3.45
CA ALA A 10 -7.33 4.82 2.76
C ALA A 10 -7.13 4.63 1.25
N ALA A 11 -6.20 3.77 0.83
CA ALA A 11 -5.99 3.42 -0.58
C ALA A 11 -7.26 2.85 -1.22
N VAL A 12 -7.90 1.89 -0.54
CA VAL A 12 -9.15 1.26 -1.00
C VAL A 12 -10.28 2.28 -1.09
N ARG A 13 -10.42 3.16 -0.10
CA ARG A 13 -11.43 4.24 -0.13
C ARG A 13 -11.19 5.21 -1.29
N ARG A 14 -9.93 5.58 -1.55
CA ARG A 14 -9.55 6.45 -2.67
C ARG A 14 -9.80 5.79 -4.04
N ALA A 15 -9.52 4.50 -4.15
CA ALA A 15 -9.84 3.71 -5.35
C ALA A 15 -11.34 3.45 -5.52
N GLY A 16 -12.12 3.58 -4.44
CA GLY A 16 -13.55 3.29 -4.36
C GLY A 16 -13.87 1.87 -3.92
N SER A 17 -13.02 0.89 -4.24
CA SER A 17 -13.18 -0.50 -3.79
C SER A 17 -11.90 -1.32 -3.96
N GLU A 18 -11.81 -2.44 -3.23
CA GLU A 18 -10.65 -3.35 -3.28
C GLU A 18 -10.41 -3.91 -4.68
N GLU A 19 -11.49 -4.18 -5.42
CA GLU A 19 -11.42 -4.64 -6.81
C GLU A 19 -10.84 -3.57 -7.73
N LYS A 20 -11.26 -2.31 -7.58
CA LYS A 20 -10.75 -1.18 -8.37
C LYS A 20 -9.27 -0.92 -8.08
N LEU A 21 -8.90 -0.98 -6.80
CA LEU A 21 -7.50 -0.86 -6.38
C LEU A 21 -6.68 -2.02 -6.96
N GLY A 22 -7.16 -3.25 -6.83
CA GLY A 22 -6.52 -4.43 -7.41
C GLY A 22 -6.29 -4.25 -8.90
N LYS A 23 -7.34 -3.93 -9.68
CA LYS A 23 -7.22 -3.69 -11.12
C LYS A 23 -6.21 -2.58 -11.46
N ALA A 24 -6.23 -1.47 -10.74
CA ALA A 24 -5.29 -0.37 -10.96
C ALA A 24 -3.83 -0.75 -10.69
N LEU A 25 -3.59 -1.64 -9.71
CA LEU A 25 -2.25 -2.12 -9.36
C LEU A 25 -1.84 -3.40 -10.12
N GLY A 26 -2.76 -4.02 -10.88
CA GLY A 26 -2.55 -5.31 -11.53
C GLY A 26 -2.58 -6.52 -10.58
N TYR A 27 -3.32 -6.44 -9.48
CA TYR A 27 -3.53 -7.53 -8.52
C TYR A 27 -5.02 -7.93 -8.43
N SER A 28 -5.29 -9.14 -7.94
CA SER A 28 -6.66 -9.56 -7.64
C SER A 28 -7.17 -8.86 -6.37
N GLN A 29 -8.50 -8.69 -6.28
CA GLN A 29 -9.15 -8.19 -5.05
C GLN A 29 -8.72 -9.00 -3.82
N HIS A 30 -8.65 -10.32 -3.94
CA HIS A 30 -8.26 -11.20 -2.85
C HIS A 30 -6.84 -10.95 -2.37
N ALA A 31 -5.91 -10.56 -3.26
CA ALA A 31 -4.55 -10.17 -2.86
C ALA A 31 -4.56 -8.88 -2.01
N ILE A 32 -5.35 -7.89 -2.41
CA ILE A 32 -5.53 -6.63 -1.65
C ILE A 32 -6.17 -6.92 -0.28
N TRP A 33 -7.24 -7.72 -0.26
CA TRP A 33 -7.91 -8.12 0.97
C TRP A 33 -6.97 -8.86 1.91
N ARG A 34 -6.19 -9.83 1.39
CA ARG A 34 -5.20 -10.57 2.19
C ARG A 34 -4.15 -9.63 2.77
N ALA A 35 -3.60 -8.73 1.97
CA ALA A 35 -2.63 -7.74 2.43
C ALA A 35 -3.18 -6.85 3.55
N ARG A 36 -4.43 -6.40 3.43
CA ARG A 36 -5.11 -5.62 4.48
C ARG A 36 -5.36 -6.43 5.74
N ARG A 37 -5.78 -7.68 5.61
CA ARG A 37 -6.03 -8.58 6.75
C ARG A 37 -4.75 -8.85 7.53
N ILE A 38 -3.66 -9.20 6.85
CA ILE A 38 -2.37 -9.47 7.50
C ILE A 38 -1.65 -8.19 7.93
N GLY A 39 -2.03 -7.03 7.39
CA GLY A 39 -1.40 -5.74 7.66
C GLY A 39 0.00 -5.61 7.07
N ARG A 40 0.27 -6.29 5.96
CA ARG A 40 1.58 -6.30 5.29
C ARG A 40 1.39 -6.44 3.79
N VAL A 41 2.21 -5.73 3.03
CA VAL A 41 2.28 -5.79 1.56
C VAL A 41 3.63 -6.33 1.10
N SER A 42 3.67 -6.87 -0.12
CA SER A 42 4.94 -7.17 -0.80
C SER A 42 5.68 -5.89 -1.21
N PRO A 43 7.01 -5.91 -1.40
CA PRO A 43 7.78 -4.74 -1.82
C PRO A 43 7.25 -4.15 -3.14
N GLU A 44 6.92 -5.02 -4.10
CA GLU A 44 6.36 -4.62 -5.40
C GLU A 44 5.01 -3.92 -5.24
N MET A 45 4.13 -4.46 -4.38
CA MET A 45 2.83 -3.84 -4.09
C MET A 45 2.99 -2.49 -3.39
N ALA A 46 3.99 -2.34 -2.51
CA ALA A 46 4.30 -1.06 -1.88
C ALA A 46 4.78 -0.02 -2.90
N GLY A 47 5.64 -0.41 -3.85
CA GLY A 47 6.06 0.44 -4.96
C GLY A 47 4.89 0.89 -5.83
N LYS A 48 4.06 -0.07 -6.28
CA LYS A 48 2.88 0.26 -7.09
C LYS A 48 1.86 1.13 -6.34
N LEU A 49 1.65 0.89 -5.04
CA LEU A 49 0.79 1.73 -4.21
C LEU A 49 1.32 3.16 -4.12
N HIS A 50 2.63 3.32 -3.96
CA HIS A 50 3.27 4.63 -3.93
C HIS A 50 3.09 5.40 -5.24
N GLU A 51 3.36 4.75 -6.38
CA GLU A 51 3.17 5.34 -7.71
C GLU A 51 1.70 5.65 -8.01
N TRP A 52 0.80 4.70 -7.76
CA TRP A 52 -0.65 4.88 -7.97
C TRP A 52 -1.24 5.98 -7.09
N SER A 53 -0.75 6.10 -5.86
CA SER A 53 -1.18 7.14 -4.92
C SER A 53 -0.47 8.47 -5.12
N ASN A 54 0.43 8.57 -6.11
CA ASN A 54 1.25 9.73 -6.42
C ASN A 54 1.97 10.29 -5.19
N GLY A 55 2.54 9.38 -4.38
CA GLY A 55 3.27 9.73 -3.17
C GLY A 55 2.44 9.89 -1.90
N PHE A 56 1.09 9.83 -1.96
CA PHE A 56 0.24 9.92 -0.76
C PHE A 56 0.47 8.77 0.23
N ILE A 57 0.78 7.57 -0.28
CA ILE A 57 1.18 6.43 0.53
C ILE A 57 2.65 6.15 0.23
N SER A 58 3.52 6.33 1.23
CA SER A 58 4.94 6.04 1.05
C SER A 58 5.19 4.53 1.10
N ARG A 59 6.02 4.03 0.18
CA ARG A 59 6.52 2.65 0.25
C ARG A 59 7.33 2.39 1.53
N HIS A 60 7.93 3.44 2.10
CA HIS A 60 8.67 3.39 3.37
C HIS A 60 7.73 3.18 4.56
N ASP A 61 6.52 3.76 4.55
CA ASP A 61 5.51 3.51 5.59
C ASP A 61 4.90 2.12 5.50
N LEU A 62 4.75 1.59 4.27
CA LEU A 62 4.21 0.26 4.03
C LEU A 62 5.19 -0.86 4.39
N ARG A 63 6.47 -0.69 4.07
CA ARG A 63 7.55 -1.67 4.28
C ARG A 63 8.86 -0.98 4.69
N PRO A 64 8.95 -0.44 5.92
CA PRO A 64 10.19 0.16 6.41
C PRO A 64 11.32 -0.86 6.55
N ASP A 65 10.99 -2.15 6.66
CA ASP A 65 11.94 -3.27 6.68
C ASP A 65 12.67 -3.47 5.35
N VAL A 66 12.11 -3.00 4.22
CA VAL A 66 12.69 -3.19 2.89
C VAL A 66 13.25 -1.89 2.34
N PHE A 67 12.48 -0.80 2.45
CA PHE A 67 12.85 0.48 1.86
C PHE A 67 13.64 1.37 2.83
N GLY A 68 13.90 0.89 4.05
CA GLY A 68 14.46 1.70 5.13
C GLY A 68 13.45 2.71 5.68
N LYS A 69 13.85 3.42 6.74
CA LYS A 69 13.10 4.62 7.17
C LYS A 69 13.11 5.64 6.03
N PRO A 70 12.05 6.44 5.86
CA PRO A 70 12.14 7.59 5.00
C PRO A 70 13.29 8.42 5.54
N GLU A 71 14.39 8.49 4.79
CA GLU A 71 15.47 9.40 5.11
C GLU A 71 14.83 10.78 5.09
N GLU A 72 14.70 11.39 6.27
CA GLU A 72 14.30 12.79 6.39
C GLU A 72 15.34 13.55 5.57
N ALA A 73 14.97 13.88 4.32
CA ALA A 73 15.77 14.71 3.46
C ALA A 73 15.87 16.07 4.17
N ALA A 74 17.00 16.26 4.86
CA ALA A 74 17.43 17.49 5.50
C ALA A 74 17.77 18.57 4.47
#